data_AF-A0A353N6N7-F1
#
_entry.id   AF-A0A353N6N7-F1
#
_cell.length_a   1.000
_cell.length_b   1.000
_cell.length_c   1.000
_cell.angle_alpha   90.00
_cell.angle_beta   90.00
_cell.angle_gamma   90.00
#
_symmetry.space_group_name_H-M   'P 1'
#
loop_
_entity.id
_entity.type
_entity.pdbx_description
1 polymer ?
#
loop_
_entity_poly.entity_id
_entity_poly.type
_entity_poly.pdbx_seq_one_letter_code
_entity_poly.pdbx_strand_id
1 'polypeptide(L)' 'MKFWADLHLHSRYSMATSKDSNPEKLVHWAGRKGLALIGTGDLTH' A
#
# COMPACT_ATOMS: atom_id res chain seq x y z
N MET A 1 6.07 5.32 -20.71
CA MET A 1 6.56 5.71 -19.36
C MET A 1 6.82 4.46 -18.56
N LYS A 2 7.90 4.41 -17.77
CA LYS A 2 8.22 3.29 -16.87
C LYS A 2 8.04 3.78 -15.43
N PHE A 3 7.36 3.01 -14.59
CA PHE A 3 7.19 3.32 -13.17
C PHE A 3 7.20 2.05 -12.33
N TRP A 4 7.42 2.21 -11.03
CA TRP A 4 7.40 1.13 -10.06
C TRP A 4 6.06 1.12 -9.33
N ALA A 5 5.50 -0.07 -9.15
CA ALA A 5 4.23 -0.29 -8.51
C ALA A 5 4.29 -1.43 -7.50
N ASP A 6 3.48 -1.33 -6.47
CA ASP A 6 3.26 -2.38 -5.48
C ASP A 6 1.75 -2.66 -5.39
N LEU A 7 1.32 -3.80 -5.93
CA LEU A 7 -0.10 -4.10 -6.15
C LEU A 7 -0.65 -5.13 -5.16
N HIS A 8 0.19 -5.67 -4.28
CA HIS A 8 -0.20 -6.65 -3.29
C HIS A 8 0.14 -6.11 -1.91
N LEU A 9 -0.88 -5.57 -1.25
CA LEU A 9 -0.77 -4.89 0.02
C LEU A 9 -1.90 -5.36 0.92
N HIS A 10 -1.67 -5.24 2.22
CA HIS A 10 -2.72 -5.43 3.20
C HIS A 10 -3.02 -4.13 3.95
N SER A 11 -4.31 -3.81 4.09
CA SER A 11 -4.75 -2.65 4.88
C SER A 11 -4.80 -2.99 6.37
N ARG A 12 -5.06 -1.97 7.19
CA ARG A 12 -5.30 -2.13 8.65
C ARG A 12 -6.45 -3.07 9.04
N TYR A 13 -7.28 -3.48 8.09
CA TYR A 13 -8.38 -4.43 8.33
C TYR A 13 -7.93 -5.89 8.19
N SER A 14 -6.79 -6.14 7.54
CA SER A 14 -6.18 -7.48 7.49
C SER A 14 -5.59 -7.89 8.84
N MET A 15 -5.69 -9.18 9.17
CA MET A 15 -5.07 -9.74 10.37
C MET A 15 -3.56 -9.59 10.36
N ALA A 16 -2.96 -9.40 11.54
CA ALA A 16 -1.51 -9.26 11.73
C ALA A 16 -0.85 -8.13 10.91
N THR A 17 -1.59 -7.08 10.59
CA THR A 17 -1.05 -5.87 9.93
C THR A 17 -0.97 -4.67 10.88
N SER A 18 -0.20 -3.66 10.46
CA SER A 18 -0.12 -2.40 11.20
C SER A 18 -1.45 -1.66 11.16
N LYS A 19 -1.84 -1.06 12.30
CA LYS A 19 -2.97 -0.12 12.38
C LYS A 19 -2.76 1.13 11.52
N ASP A 20 -1.50 1.44 11.21
CA ASP A 20 -1.10 2.55 10.34
C ASP A 20 -1.18 2.20 8.85
N SER A 21 -1.57 0.99 8.45
CA SER A 21 -1.83 0.64 7.04
C SER A 21 -3.15 1.25 6.53
N ASN A 22 -3.26 2.58 6.63
CA ASN A 22 -4.33 3.40 6.06
C ASN A 22 -3.85 4.12 4.79
N PRO A 23 -4.76 4.61 3.93
CA PRO A 23 -4.39 5.23 2.65
C PRO A 23 -3.34 6.33 2.78
N GLU A 24 -3.46 7.21 3.77
CA GLU A 24 -2.56 8.35 3.96
C GLU A 24 -1.13 7.93 4.26
N LYS A 25 -0.96 6.95 5.17
CA LYS A 25 0.35 6.42 5.53
C LYS A 25 0.94 5.53 4.44
N LEU A 26 0.12 4.72 3.78
CA LEU A 26 0.57 3.87 2.67
C LEU A 26 1.09 4.73 1.51
N VAL A 27 0.39 5.81 1.13
CA VAL A 27 0.86 6.76 0.12
C VAL A 27 2.14 7.48 0.58
N HIS A 28 2.22 7.90 1.84
CA HIS A 28 3.43 8.54 2.39
C HIS A 28 4.67 7.64 2.25
N TRP A 29 4.55 6.37 2.61
CA TRP A 29 5.66 5.40 2.50
C TRP A 29 5.93 4.98 1.06
N ALA A 30 4.91 4.87 0.22
CA ALA A 30 5.07 4.61 -1.21
C ALA A 30 5.91 5.70 -1.89
N GLY A 31 5.65 6.99 -1.58
CA GLY A 31 6.44 8.10 -2.07
C GLY A 31 7.90 8.04 -1.63
N ARG A 32 8.15 7.69 -0.36
CA ARG A 32 9.51 7.48 0.16
C ARG A 32 10.23 6.29 -0.47
N LYS A 33 9.50 5.22 -0.79
CA LYS A 33 10.00 4.02 -1.49
C LYS A 33 10.25 4.26 -2.98
N GLY A 34 9.70 5.35 -3.56
CA GLY A 34 9.81 5.67 -4.99
C GLY A 34 8.78 4.94 -5.86
N LEU A 35 7.67 4.50 -5.28
CA LEU A 35 6.55 3.89 -6.00
C LEU A 35 5.65 4.99 -6.56
N ALA A 36 5.34 4.92 -7.85
CA ALA A 36 4.40 5.85 -8.48
C ALA A 36 2.94 5.38 -8.38
N LEU A 37 2.74 4.10 -8.07
CA LEU A 37 1.43 3.48 -7.94
C LEU A 37 1.44 2.44 -6.83
N ILE A 38 0.35 2.35 -6.09
CA ILE A 38 0.09 1.29 -5.13
C ILE A 38 -1.33 0.77 -5.28
N GLY A 39 -1.54 -0.50 -4.93
CA GLY A 39 -2.89 -1.07 -4.79
C GLY A 39 -3.65 -0.49 -3.60
N THR A 40 -4.96 -0.76 -3.52
CA THR A 40 -5.75 -0.46 -2.31
C THR A 40 -5.60 -1.52 -1.23
N GLY A 41 -5.25 -2.76 -1.63
CA GLY A 41 -5.21 -3.93 -0.76
C GLY A 41 -6.59 -4.53 -0.48
N ASP A 42 -6.58 -5.72 0.12
CA ASP A 42 -7.73 -6.40 0.76
C ASP A 42 -8.95 -6.78 -0.11
N LEU A 43 -8.89 -6.64 -1.44
CA LEU A 43 -9.98 -7.11 -2.31
C LEU A 43 -9.98 -8.63 -2.52
N THR A 44 -8.81 -9.26 -2.48
CA THR A 44 -8.59 -10.68 -2.80
C THR A 44 -8.07 -11.51 -1.62
N HIS A 45 -8.05 -10.94 -0.42
CA HIS A 45 -7.52 -11.54 0.81
C HIS A 45 -8.65 -11.76 1.81
#